data_AF-A0A3R7B210-F1
#
_entry.id   AF-A0A3R7B210-F1
#
_cell.length_a   1.000
_cell.length_b   1.000
_cell.length_c   1.000
_cell.angle_alpha   90.00
_cell.angle_beta   90.00
_cell.angle_gamma   90.00
#
_symmetry.space_group_name_H-M   'P 1'
#
loop_
_entity.id
_entity.type
_entity.pdbx_description
1 polymer ?
#
loop_
_entity_poly.entity_id
_entity_poly.type
_entity_poly.pdbx_seq_one_letter_code
_entity_poly.pdbx_strand_id
1 'polypeptide(L)'
;MPFSGSPTTSYLLLYLLFHLFYSVFREFEASILTQENIVSSIEDADYLFENKPSRVVAVRDSPKIELAGFTVGPFEKGNNYELKYWVARELEKAGIVHIQEETLSASRLYPILHRERIQPVSSLSSLPEDFYPRLRRVLESLKKASRSSPDKMREYEYVTHLSKDIISCRLKKIISLASTPGQKSQIIRNLTVEETALYEELSRIINEWRSRIL
;
A
#
# COMPACT_ATOMS: atom_id res chain seq x y z
N MET A 1 64.44 23.28 -10.74
CA MET A 1 63.26 24.05 -10.30
C MET A 1 62.27 23.08 -9.67
N PRO A 2 62.05 23.10 -8.35
CA PRO A 2 61.00 22.30 -7.73
C PRO A 2 59.80 23.18 -7.36
N PHE A 3 58.61 22.70 -7.72
CA PHE A 3 57.32 23.24 -7.30
C PHE A 3 57.13 23.00 -5.79
N SER A 4 57.03 24.07 -5.01
CA SER A 4 56.57 24.02 -3.62
C SER A 4 55.04 24.12 -3.59
N GLY A 5 54.34 22.99 -3.68
CA GLY A 5 52.90 22.92 -3.37
C GLY A 5 52.70 23.05 -1.86
N SER A 6 52.00 24.09 -1.39
CA SER A 6 51.76 24.31 0.03
C SER A 6 50.84 23.23 0.62
N PRO A 7 51.09 22.68 1.83
CA PRO A 7 50.28 21.64 2.44
C PRO A 7 48.79 21.99 2.61
N THR A 8 48.49 23.29 2.69
CA THR A 8 47.16 23.86 2.92
C THR A 8 46.15 23.62 1.79
N THR A 9 46.58 23.54 0.53
CA THR A 9 45.69 23.25 -0.60
C THR A 9 45.23 21.80 -0.62
N SER A 10 46.04 20.88 -0.09
CA SER A 10 45.70 19.46 -0.01
C SER A 10 44.61 19.17 1.04
N TYR A 11 44.70 19.80 2.22
CA TYR A 11 43.67 19.68 3.26
C TYR A 11 42.34 20.31 2.86
N LEU A 12 42.37 21.43 2.14
CA LEU A 12 41.14 22.07 1.63
C LEU A 12 40.43 21.17 0.60
N LEU A 13 41.18 20.54 -0.30
CA LEU A 13 40.62 19.60 -1.27
C LEU A 13 40.00 18.38 -0.58
N LEU A 14 40.67 17.83 0.44
CA LEU A 14 40.18 16.69 1.19
C LEU A 14 38.91 17.02 1.98
N TYR A 15 38.86 18.21 2.59
CA TYR A 15 37.67 18.71 3.29
C TYR A 15 36.50 18.92 2.33
N LEU A 16 36.74 19.54 1.16
CA LEU A 16 35.71 19.75 0.14
C LEU A 16 35.18 18.42 -0.41
N LEU A 17 36.05 17.44 -0.67
CA LEU A 17 35.66 16.10 -1.10
C LEU A 17 34.87 15.35 -0.02
N PHE A 18 35.30 15.42 1.25
CA PHE A 18 34.58 14.83 2.36
C PHE A 18 33.21 15.49 2.56
N HIS A 19 33.12 16.81 2.42
CA HIS A 19 31.87 17.54 2.56
C HIS A 19 30.90 17.27 1.40
N LEU A 20 31.39 17.23 0.16
CA LEU A 20 30.61 16.82 -1.01
C LEU A 20 30.14 15.37 -0.90
N PHE A 21 31.04 14.45 -0.51
CA PHE A 21 30.71 13.05 -0.30
C PHE A 21 29.68 12.87 0.81
N TYR A 22 29.87 13.53 1.96
CA TYR A 22 28.92 13.47 3.07
C TYR A 22 27.57 14.08 2.71
N SER A 23 27.54 15.19 1.96
CA SER A 23 26.28 15.81 1.50
C SER A 23 25.53 14.90 0.53
N VAL A 24 26.21 14.35 -0.48
CA VAL A 24 25.61 13.46 -1.48
C VAL A 24 25.20 12.13 -0.86
N PHE A 25 26.04 11.57 0.02
CA PHE A 25 25.75 10.31 0.72
C PHE A 25 24.57 10.46 1.68
N ARG A 26 24.49 11.56 2.44
CA ARG A 26 23.36 11.84 3.33
C ARG A 26 22.05 12.03 2.56
N GLU A 27 22.08 12.71 1.42
CA GLU A 27 20.89 12.85 0.55
C GLU A 27 20.47 11.51 -0.06
N PHE A 28 21.43 10.68 -0.47
CA PHE A 28 21.19 9.36 -1.02
C PHE A 28 20.63 8.38 0.03
N GLU A 29 21.20 8.35 1.23
CA GLU A 29 20.75 7.52 2.35
C GLU A 29 19.33 7.91 2.80
N ALA A 30 19.05 9.21 2.90
CA ALA A 30 17.69 9.70 3.19
C ALA A 30 16.69 9.33 2.07
N SER A 31 17.08 9.39 0.79
CA SER A 31 16.20 8.96 -0.31
C SER A 31 15.94 7.44 -0.31
N ILE A 32 16.89 6.62 0.13
CA ILE A 32 16.73 5.16 0.21
C ILE A 32 15.80 4.79 1.37
N LEU A 33 16.06 5.30 2.57
CA LEU A 33 15.27 4.99 3.78
C LEU A 33 13.78 5.38 3.62
N THR A 34 13.51 6.43 2.85
CA THR A 34 12.15 6.94 2.62
C THR A 34 11.38 6.11 1.60
N GLN A 35 12.05 5.68 0.52
CA GLN A 35 11.50 4.73 -0.44
C GLN A 35 11.27 3.35 0.23
N GLU A 36 12.19 2.89 1.07
CA GLU A 36 12.05 1.65 1.83
C GLU A 36 10.86 1.68 2.79
N ASN A 37 10.63 2.78 3.52
CA ASN A 37 9.50 2.89 4.46
C ASN A 37 8.13 2.84 3.77
N ILE A 38 7.96 3.51 2.62
CA ILE A 38 6.68 3.49 1.89
C ILE A 38 6.45 2.10 1.28
N VAL A 39 7.47 1.53 0.62
CA VAL A 39 7.35 0.22 -0.02
C VAL A 39 7.10 -0.87 1.02
N SER A 40 7.83 -0.87 2.14
CA SER A 40 7.60 -1.82 3.23
C SER A 40 6.19 -1.71 3.80
N SER A 41 5.62 -0.51 3.98
CA SER A 41 4.24 -0.38 4.46
C SER A 41 3.19 -1.04 3.55
N ILE A 42 3.43 -1.03 2.23
CA ILE A 42 2.55 -1.67 1.25
C ILE A 42 2.71 -3.20 1.33
N GLU A 43 3.95 -3.68 1.40
CA GLU A 43 4.28 -5.11 1.49
C GLU A 43 3.76 -5.72 2.80
N ASP A 44 3.95 -5.02 3.92
CA ASP A 44 3.46 -5.40 5.25
C ASP A 44 1.92 -5.47 5.25
N ALA A 45 1.25 -4.47 4.67
CA ALA A 45 -0.21 -4.50 4.55
C ALA A 45 -0.70 -5.69 3.71
N ASP A 46 0.01 -6.03 2.63
CA ASP A 46 -0.30 -7.21 1.82
C ASP A 46 -0.04 -8.52 2.57
N TYR A 47 1.05 -8.61 3.33
CA TYR A 47 1.39 -9.77 4.15
C TYR A 47 0.36 -10.00 5.27
N LEU A 48 -0.03 -8.94 5.97
CA LEU A 48 -1.06 -8.99 7.01
C LEU A 48 -2.40 -9.43 6.42
N PHE A 49 -2.76 -8.89 5.25
CA PHE A 49 -3.98 -9.29 4.56
C PHE A 49 -3.98 -10.77 4.17
N GLU A 50 -2.85 -11.29 3.68
CA GLU A 50 -2.74 -12.71 3.29
C GLU A 50 -2.87 -13.67 4.47
N ASN A 51 -2.40 -13.25 5.64
CA ASN A 51 -2.47 -14.03 6.87
C ASN A 51 -3.75 -13.77 7.68
N LYS A 52 -4.61 -12.85 7.25
CA LYS A 52 -5.91 -12.61 7.87
C LYS A 52 -6.80 -13.86 7.76
N PRO A 53 -7.52 -14.24 8.83
CA PRO A 53 -8.49 -15.32 8.75
C PRO A 53 -9.70 -14.89 7.91
N SER A 54 -10.12 -15.76 7.00
CA SER A 54 -11.25 -15.58 6.09
C SER A 54 -12.18 -16.78 6.17
N ARG A 55 -13.48 -16.49 6.19
CA ARG A 55 -14.54 -17.52 6.21
C ARG A 55 -14.74 -18.09 4.82
N VAL A 56 -14.81 -19.41 4.73
CA VAL A 56 -15.01 -20.15 3.49
C VAL A 56 -16.09 -21.22 3.65
N VAL A 57 -16.76 -21.58 2.55
CA VAL A 57 -17.64 -22.75 2.47
C VAL A 57 -16.96 -23.81 1.63
N ALA A 58 -16.93 -25.07 2.09
CA ALA A 58 -16.46 -26.16 1.25
C ALA A 58 -17.48 -26.48 0.13
N VAL A 59 -17.02 -26.44 -1.11
CA VAL A 59 -17.85 -26.69 -2.31
C VAL A 59 -17.94 -28.18 -2.61
N ARG A 60 -16.93 -28.96 -2.19
CA ARG A 60 -16.87 -30.43 -2.31
C ARG A 60 -16.08 -31.03 -1.16
N ASP A 61 -16.28 -32.32 -0.94
CA ASP A 61 -15.47 -33.07 0.03
C ASP A 61 -14.02 -33.13 -0.43
N SER A 62 -13.09 -32.96 0.51
CA SER A 62 -11.67 -33.03 0.24
C SER A 62 -10.92 -33.58 1.45
N PRO A 63 -10.01 -34.56 1.25
CA PRO A 63 -9.25 -35.13 2.35
C PRO A 63 -8.34 -34.09 3.00
N LYS A 64 -7.83 -34.43 4.18
CA LYS A 64 -6.79 -33.66 4.87
C LYS A 64 -5.59 -33.45 3.94
N ILE A 65 -5.12 -32.21 3.85
CA ILE A 65 -3.92 -31.82 3.10
C ILE A 65 -2.82 -31.51 4.11
N GLU A 66 -1.68 -32.20 3.99
CA GLU A 66 -0.49 -31.95 4.81
C GLU A 66 0.60 -31.27 3.96
N LEU A 67 1.05 -30.10 4.38
CA LEU A 67 2.08 -29.29 3.72
C LEU A 67 3.14 -28.92 4.74
N ALA A 68 4.30 -29.58 4.73
CA ALA A 68 5.50 -29.27 5.51
C ALA A 68 5.28 -28.43 6.80
N GLY A 69 4.65 -29.03 7.82
CA GLY A 69 4.38 -28.38 9.12
C GLY A 69 3.03 -27.65 9.24
N PHE A 70 2.22 -27.66 8.20
CA PHE A 70 0.88 -27.06 8.14
C PHE A 70 -0.14 -28.10 7.66
N THR A 71 -1.31 -28.12 8.29
CA THR A 71 -2.42 -29.03 7.96
C THR A 71 -3.63 -28.19 7.58
N VAL A 72 -4.32 -28.59 6.51
CA VAL A 72 -5.53 -27.94 6.03
C VAL A 72 -6.61 -28.98 5.74
N GLY A 73 -7.84 -28.72 6.19
CA GLY A 73 -8.93 -29.70 6.10
C GLY A 73 -8.81 -30.81 7.15
N PRO A 74 -9.52 -31.94 7.00
CA PRO A 74 -10.40 -32.29 5.87
C PRO A 74 -11.59 -31.34 5.70
N PHE A 75 -12.13 -31.27 4.49
CA PHE A 75 -13.28 -30.44 4.13
C PHE A 75 -14.49 -31.32 3.82
N GLU A 76 -15.62 -30.97 4.40
CA GLU A 76 -16.91 -31.59 4.15
C GLU A 76 -17.82 -30.58 3.45
N LYS A 77 -18.42 -30.99 2.33
CA LYS A 77 -19.23 -30.13 1.48
C LYS A 77 -20.34 -29.45 2.26
N GLY A 78 -20.47 -28.14 2.07
CA GLY A 78 -21.49 -27.29 2.71
C GLY A 78 -21.09 -26.77 4.08
N ASN A 79 -20.03 -27.30 4.70
CA ASN A 79 -19.55 -26.81 5.99
C ASN A 79 -18.73 -25.52 5.84
N ASN A 80 -18.74 -24.73 6.91
CA ASN A 80 -18.01 -23.48 7.02
C ASN A 80 -16.67 -23.69 7.73
N TYR A 81 -15.62 -23.06 7.23
CA TYR A 81 -14.29 -23.10 7.81
C TYR A 81 -13.67 -21.71 7.85
N GLU A 82 -12.65 -21.54 8.70
CA GLU A 82 -11.86 -20.32 8.78
C GLU A 82 -10.42 -20.65 8.41
N LEU A 83 -9.90 -20.00 7.37
CA LEU A 83 -8.57 -20.25 6.83
C LEU A 83 -7.86 -18.92 6.60
N LYS A 84 -6.53 -18.91 6.61
CA LYS A 84 -5.77 -17.75 6.13
C LYS A 84 -6.19 -17.44 4.70
N TYR A 85 -6.36 -16.15 4.38
CA TYR A 85 -6.83 -15.71 3.07
C TYR A 85 -6.02 -16.29 1.90
N TRP A 86 -4.69 -16.36 2.03
CA TRP A 86 -3.85 -16.95 0.97
C TRP A 86 -4.17 -18.44 0.72
N VAL A 87 -4.43 -19.21 1.79
CA VAL A 87 -4.81 -20.63 1.70
C VAL A 87 -6.18 -20.76 1.05
N ALA A 88 -7.14 -19.96 1.53
CA ALA A 88 -8.49 -19.93 1.01
C ALA A 88 -8.52 -19.64 -0.49
N ARG A 89 -7.70 -18.70 -0.97
CA ARG A 89 -7.58 -18.36 -2.38
C ARG A 89 -7.06 -19.52 -3.23
N GLU A 90 -6.01 -20.20 -2.80
CA GLU A 90 -5.46 -21.33 -3.57
C GLU A 90 -6.45 -22.50 -3.63
N LEU A 91 -7.17 -22.76 -2.53
CA LEU A 91 -8.24 -23.77 -2.50
C LEU A 91 -9.45 -23.38 -3.35
N GLU A 92 -9.80 -22.09 -3.44
CA GLU A 92 -10.87 -21.60 -4.30
C GLU A 92 -10.53 -21.75 -5.78
N LYS A 93 -9.29 -21.45 -6.19
CA LYS A 93 -8.81 -21.74 -7.55
C LYS A 93 -8.87 -23.23 -7.90
N ALA A 94 -8.65 -24.10 -6.91
CA ALA A 94 -8.77 -25.55 -7.05
C ALA A 94 -10.23 -26.07 -6.97
N GLY A 95 -11.21 -25.18 -6.82
CA GLY A 95 -12.63 -25.51 -6.71
C GLY A 95 -12.98 -26.35 -5.48
N ILE A 96 -12.23 -26.18 -4.38
CA ILE A 96 -12.45 -26.93 -3.12
C ILE A 96 -13.33 -26.12 -2.17
N VAL A 97 -13.04 -24.83 -2.03
CA VAL A 97 -13.78 -23.91 -1.15
C VAL A 97 -14.25 -22.69 -1.93
N HIS A 98 -15.17 -21.94 -1.34
CA HIS A 98 -15.58 -20.62 -1.81
C HIS A 98 -15.43 -19.61 -0.68
N ILE A 99 -14.77 -18.48 -0.96
CA ILE A 99 -14.56 -17.40 0.02
C ILE A 99 -15.87 -16.62 0.18
N GLN A 100 -16.36 -16.51 1.42
CA GLN A 100 -17.61 -15.81 1.71
C GLN A 100 -17.46 -14.29 1.81
N GLU A 101 -16.23 -13.78 1.89
CA GLU A 101 -16.00 -12.36 1.95
C GLU A 101 -16.41 -11.67 0.66
N GLU A 102 -17.18 -10.59 0.78
CA GLU A 102 -17.63 -9.82 -0.35
C GLU A 102 -16.45 -9.20 -1.10
N THR A 103 -16.38 -9.48 -2.40
CA THR A 103 -15.34 -8.93 -3.27
C THR A 103 -15.57 -7.45 -3.51
N LEU A 104 -14.51 -6.65 -3.41
CA LEU A 104 -14.55 -5.23 -3.77
C LEU A 104 -14.93 -5.11 -5.26
N SER A 105 -15.96 -4.32 -5.56
CA SER A 105 -16.51 -4.16 -6.91
C SER A 105 -16.86 -2.71 -7.19
N ALA A 106 -17.24 -2.40 -8.43
CA ALA A 106 -17.66 -1.05 -8.82
C ALA A 106 -18.77 -0.46 -7.93
N SER A 107 -19.74 -1.28 -7.50
CA SER A 107 -20.84 -0.85 -6.64
C SER A 107 -20.39 -0.45 -5.23
N ARG A 108 -19.25 -0.98 -4.77
CA ARG A 108 -18.61 -0.60 -3.50
C ARG A 108 -17.66 0.59 -3.66
N LEU A 109 -16.97 0.68 -4.79
CA LEU A 109 -16.01 1.76 -5.07
C LEU A 109 -16.70 3.10 -5.36
N TYR A 110 -17.82 3.09 -6.08
CA TYR A 110 -18.50 4.32 -6.47
C TYR A 110 -18.97 5.17 -5.26
N PRO A 111 -19.62 4.60 -4.22
CA PRO A 111 -19.98 5.35 -3.01
C PRO A 111 -18.76 5.91 -2.26
N ILE A 112 -17.64 5.17 -2.24
CA ILE A 112 -16.38 5.64 -1.65
C ILE A 112 -15.88 6.86 -2.41
N LEU A 113 -15.77 6.76 -3.74
CA LEU A 113 -15.34 7.88 -4.59
C LEU A 113 -16.24 9.10 -4.41
N HIS A 114 -17.56 8.90 -4.43
CA HIS A 114 -18.52 9.99 -4.28
C HIS A 114 -18.33 10.70 -2.93
N ARG A 115 -18.23 9.93 -1.84
CA ARG A 115 -17.97 10.47 -0.50
C ARG A 115 -16.66 11.27 -0.44
N GLU A 116 -15.59 10.73 -1.02
CA GLU A 116 -14.30 11.41 -1.04
C GLU A 116 -14.32 12.72 -1.83
N ARG A 117 -15.11 12.79 -2.91
CA ARG A 117 -15.26 14.00 -3.74
C ARG A 117 -16.05 15.13 -3.06
N ILE A 118 -17.12 14.79 -2.33
CA ILE A 118 -17.99 15.80 -1.70
C ILE A 118 -17.42 16.33 -0.38
N GLN A 119 -16.60 15.54 0.31
CA GLN A 119 -16.01 15.96 1.57
C GLN A 119 -14.94 17.04 1.37
N PRO A 120 -14.84 18.03 2.29
CA PRO A 120 -13.79 19.04 2.24
C PRO A 120 -12.39 18.43 2.23
N VAL A 121 -11.41 19.13 1.66
CA VAL A 121 -10.02 18.65 1.57
C VAL A 121 -9.40 18.42 2.96
N SER A 122 -9.88 19.14 3.98
CA SER A 122 -9.49 18.97 5.38
C SER A 122 -10.15 17.78 6.08
N SER A 123 -10.94 16.97 5.37
CA SER A 123 -11.67 15.82 5.91
C SER A 123 -11.51 14.61 5.02
N LEU A 124 -11.38 13.44 5.66
CA LEU A 124 -10.98 12.21 5.01
C LEU A 124 -11.85 11.09 5.58
N SER A 125 -12.51 10.31 4.73
CA SER A 125 -13.40 9.26 5.22
C SER A 125 -12.60 8.03 5.64
N SER A 126 -13.05 7.31 6.66
CA SER A 126 -12.41 6.05 7.04
C SER A 126 -12.62 5.02 5.93
N LEU A 127 -11.53 4.42 5.48
CA LEU A 127 -11.56 3.21 4.67
C LEU A 127 -11.32 1.98 5.55
N PRO A 128 -11.78 0.79 5.15
CA PRO A 128 -11.31 -0.46 5.75
C PRO A 128 -9.78 -0.55 5.70
N GLU A 129 -9.15 -1.07 6.75
CA GLU A 129 -7.69 -1.25 6.81
C GLU A 129 -7.16 -2.09 5.65
N ASP A 130 -7.95 -3.07 5.19
CA ASP A 130 -7.61 -3.96 4.09
C ASP A 130 -8.06 -3.45 2.71
N PHE A 131 -8.45 -2.18 2.58
CA PHE A 131 -8.96 -1.61 1.33
C PHE A 131 -7.98 -1.74 0.17
N TYR A 132 -6.74 -1.26 0.33
CA TYR A 132 -5.74 -1.31 -0.74
C TYR A 132 -5.25 -2.73 -1.03
N PRO A 133 -4.98 -3.60 -0.04
CA PRO A 133 -4.70 -5.01 -0.29
C PRO A 133 -5.80 -5.69 -1.11
N ARG A 134 -7.09 -5.48 -0.77
CA ARG A 134 -8.22 -6.00 -1.55
C ARG A 134 -8.25 -5.41 -2.96
N LEU A 135 -8.06 -4.10 -3.08
CA LEU A 135 -8.11 -3.40 -4.35
C LEU A 135 -7.06 -3.90 -5.34
N ARG A 136 -5.81 -4.09 -4.90
CA ARG A 136 -4.72 -4.65 -5.72
C ARG A 136 -5.11 -6.01 -6.30
N ARG A 137 -5.70 -6.88 -5.47
CA ARG A 137 -6.08 -8.26 -5.84
C ARG A 137 -7.27 -8.30 -6.80
N VAL A 138 -8.25 -7.41 -6.62
CA VAL A 138 -9.37 -7.25 -7.56
C VAL A 138 -8.91 -6.71 -8.91
N LEU A 139 -8.02 -5.70 -8.92
CA LEU A 139 -7.46 -5.18 -10.16
C LEU A 139 -6.66 -6.25 -10.90
N GLU A 140 -5.89 -7.08 -10.18
CA GLU A 140 -5.15 -8.20 -10.76
C GLU A 140 -6.07 -9.27 -11.36
N SER A 141 -7.14 -9.65 -10.64
CA SER A 141 -8.11 -10.65 -11.12
C SER A 141 -8.88 -10.14 -12.35
N LEU A 142 -9.34 -8.89 -12.33
CA LEU A 142 -10.01 -8.25 -13.46
C LEU A 142 -9.07 -8.10 -14.66
N LYS A 143 -7.78 -7.77 -14.43
CA LYS A 143 -6.77 -7.70 -15.50
C LYS A 143 -6.51 -9.06 -16.15
N LYS A 144 -6.61 -10.16 -15.40
CA LYS A 144 -6.52 -11.52 -15.94
C LYS A 144 -7.77 -11.85 -16.76
N ALA A 145 -8.96 -11.54 -16.22
CA ALA A 145 -10.24 -11.82 -16.85
C ALA A 145 -10.54 -10.93 -18.08
N SER A 146 -9.95 -9.73 -18.17
CA SER A 146 -10.17 -8.80 -19.28
C SER A 146 -9.74 -9.36 -20.64
N ARG A 147 -8.86 -10.37 -20.63
CA ARG A 147 -8.40 -11.08 -21.82
C ARG A 147 -9.47 -12.03 -22.40
N SER A 148 -10.49 -12.36 -21.62
CA SER A 148 -11.50 -13.36 -21.98
C SER A 148 -12.67 -12.79 -22.76
N SER A 149 -13.03 -11.51 -22.57
CA SER A 149 -14.12 -10.88 -23.33
C SER A 149 -14.05 -9.35 -23.32
N PRO A 150 -14.65 -8.67 -24.32
CA PRO A 150 -14.79 -7.21 -24.32
C PRO A 150 -15.55 -6.66 -23.11
N ASP A 151 -16.51 -7.41 -22.56
CA ASP A 151 -17.27 -7.01 -21.38
C ASP A 151 -16.38 -6.97 -20.13
N LYS A 152 -15.51 -7.99 -19.99
CA LYS A 152 -14.54 -8.06 -18.90
C LYS A 152 -13.45 -6.99 -19.03
N MET A 153 -13.08 -6.63 -20.26
CA MET A 153 -12.18 -5.49 -20.49
C MET A 153 -12.81 -4.18 -20.02
N ARG A 154 -14.06 -3.91 -20.40
CA ARG A 154 -14.79 -2.69 -19.97
C ARG A 154 -14.95 -2.64 -18.45
N GLU A 155 -15.24 -3.77 -17.81
CA GLU A 155 -15.31 -3.87 -16.34
C GLU A 155 -13.96 -3.51 -15.69
N TYR A 156 -12.86 -4.09 -16.19
CA TYR A 156 -11.51 -3.80 -15.71
C TYR A 156 -11.14 -2.32 -15.86
N GLU A 157 -11.39 -1.73 -17.03
CA GLU A 157 -11.13 -0.31 -17.29
C GLU A 157 -11.94 0.57 -16.33
N TYR A 158 -13.23 0.31 -16.19
CA TYR A 158 -14.12 1.08 -15.32
C TYR A 158 -13.67 1.04 -13.85
N VAL A 159 -13.39 -0.16 -13.32
CA VAL A 159 -12.89 -0.33 -11.95
C VAL A 159 -11.53 0.35 -11.78
N THR A 160 -10.64 0.24 -12.77
CA THR A 160 -9.33 0.92 -12.75
C THR A 160 -9.48 2.44 -12.70
N HIS A 161 -10.42 3.01 -13.46
CA HIS A 161 -10.70 4.44 -13.43
C HIS A 161 -11.22 4.90 -12.06
N LEU A 162 -12.22 4.21 -11.50
CA LEU A 162 -12.72 4.51 -10.15
C LEU A 162 -11.60 4.46 -9.10
N SER A 163 -10.73 3.46 -9.19
CA SER A 163 -9.61 3.26 -8.28
C SER A 163 -8.62 4.43 -8.33
N LYS A 164 -8.22 4.84 -9.54
CA LYS A 164 -7.32 5.98 -9.76
C LYS A 164 -7.92 7.28 -9.23
N ASP A 165 -9.22 7.48 -9.43
CA ASP A 165 -9.91 8.67 -8.94
C ASP A 165 -9.94 8.71 -7.41
N ILE A 166 -10.22 7.58 -6.74
CA ILE A 166 -10.20 7.48 -5.27
C ILE A 166 -8.81 7.82 -4.73
N ILE A 167 -7.78 7.18 -5.29
CA ILE A 167 -6.37 7.41 -4.91
C ILE A 167 -6.01 8.89 -5.11
N SER A 168 -6.38 9.48 -6.24
CA SER A 168 -6.08 10.89 -6.55
C SER A 168 -6.79 11.85 -5.61
N CYS A 169 -8.05 11.58 -5.26
CA CYS A 169 -8.80 12.37 -4.28
C CYS A 169 -8.14 12.33 -2.91
N ARG A 170 -7.79 11.14 -2.42
CA ARG A 170 -7.19 10.96 -1.09
C ARG A 170 -5.76 11.51 -1.02
N LEU A 171 -4.96 11.34 -2.08
CA LEU A 171 -3.60 11.91 -2.17
C LEU A 171 -3.62 13.43 -1.99
N LYS A 172 -4.54 14.15 -2.65
CA LYS A 172 -4.68 15.61 -2.48
C LYS A 172 -4.98 16.00 -1.05
N LYS A 173 -5.82 15.23 -0.36
CA LYS A 173 -6.15 15.44 1.06
C LYS A 173 -4.92 15.20 1.92
N ILE A 174 -4.23 14.07 1.75
CA ILE A 174 -3.00 13.73 2.48
C ILE A 174 -1.95 14.83 2.36
N ILE A 175 -1.70 15.34 1.15
CA ILE A 175 -0.76 16.45 0.92
C ILE A 175 -1.21 17.71 1.69
N SER A 176 -2.50 18.05 1.63
CA SER A 176 -3.05 19.19 2.36
C SER A 176 -2.95 19.01 3.88
N LEU A 177 -3.15 17.79 4.39
CA LEU A 177 -3.03 17.47 5.80
C LEU A 177 -1.56 17.62 6.25
N ALA A 178 -0.63 17.00 5.53
CA ALA A 178 0.81 17.08 5.80
C ALA A 178 1.34 18.53 5.77
N SER A 179 0.73 19.37 4.92
CA SER A 179 1.09 20.78 4.79
C SER A 179 0.55 21.67 5.92
N THR A 180 -0.39 21.22 6.74
CA THR A 180 -1.04 22.09 7.75
C THR A 180 -0.48 21.83 9.14
N PRO A 181 0.18 22.81 9.80
CA PRO A 181 0.68 22.65 11.17
C PRO A 181 -0.46 22.41 12.17
N GLY A 182 -0.19 21.58 13.19
CA GLY A 182 -1.10 21.40 14.35
C GLY A 182 -2.39 20.63 14.06
N GLN A 183 -2.45 19.85 12.98
CA GLN A 183 -3.63 19.05 12.68
C GLN A 183 -3.86 17.88 13.65
N LYS A 184 -5.14 17.57 13.84
CA LYS A 184 -5.69 16.74 14.93
C LYS A 184 -5.53 15.25 14.63
N SER A 185 -5.04 14.52 15.63
CA SER A 185 -4.93 13.04 15.67
C SER A 185 -6.17 12.27 15.18
N GLN A 186 -7.35 12.88 15.22
CA GLN A 186 -8.61 12.26 14.79
C GLN A 186 -8.70 12.05 13.27
N ILE A 187 -8.10 12.91 12.44
CA ILE A 187 -8.17 12.76 10.97
C ILE A 187 -7.16 11.70 10.50
N ILE A 188 -6.00 11.63 11.15
CA ILE A 188 -4.94 10.64 10.86
C ILE A 188 -5.47 9.21 11.04
N ARG A 189 -6.40 8.98 11.99
CA ARG A 189 -7.04 7.68 12.20
C ARG A 189 -7.86 7.16 11.02
N ASN A 190 -8.19 8.01 10.04
CA ASN A 190 -8.96 7.62 8.86
C ASN A 190 -8.06 7.25 7.66
N LEU A 191 -6.74 7.38 7.80
CA LEU A 191 -5.76 6.92 6.82
C LEU A 191 -5.57 5.41 6.95
N THR A 192 -5.33 4.73 5.83
CA THR A 192 -4.83 3.34 5.88
C THR A 192 -3.36 3.32 6.33
N VAL A 193 -2.81 2.14 6.58
CA VAL A 193 -1.39 1.98 6.93
C VAL A 193 -0.50 2.55 5.82
N GLU A 194 -0.80 2.26 4.56
CA GLU A 194 -0.02 2.77 3.43
C GLU A 194 -0.09 4.30 3.30
N GLU A 195 -1.27 4.88 3.56
CA GLU A 195 -1.45 6.33 3.51
C GLU A 195 -0.82 7.05 4.70
N THR A 196 -0.77 6.38 5.86
CA THR A 196 -0.12 6.90 7.07
C THR A 196 1.38 7.02 6.83
N ALA A 197 2.02 6.00 6.28
CA ALA A 197 3.43 6.05 5.91
C ALA A 197 3.74 7.20 4.94
N LEU A 198 2.88 7.39 3.92
CA LEU A 198 3.01 8.52 3.00
C LEU A 198 2.83 9.88 3.70
N TYR A 199 1.83 10.00 4.57
CA TYR A 199 1.56 11.23 5.32
C TYR A 199 2.75 11.62 6.22
N GLU A 200 3.27 10.67 6.98
CA GLU A 200 4.39 10.89 7.91
C GLU A 200 5.62 11.39 7.14
N GLU A 201 5.90 10.78 5.99
CA GLU A 201 7.03 11.16 5.16
C GLU A 201 6.86 12.56 4.55
N LEU A 202 5.68 12.86 4.00
CA LEU A 202 5.38 14.21 3.50
C LEU A 202 5.49 15.26 4.61
N SER A 203 4.97 14.96 5.81
CA SER A 203 5.04 15.86 6.94
C SER A 203 6.48 16.12 7.36
N ARG A 204 7.32 15.06 7.40
CA ARG A 204 8.75 15.15 7.69
C ARG A 204 9.46 16.08 6.69
N ILE A 205 9.30 15.85 5.39
CA ILE A 205 9.90 16.66 4.32
C ILE A 205 9.49 18.14 4.43
N ILE A 206 8.19 18.39 4.60
CA ILE A 206 7.65 19.75 4.67
C ILE A 206 8.16 20.50 5.91
N ASN A 207 8.18 19.83 7.06
CA ASN A 207 8.66 20.44 8.31
C ASN A 207 10.18 20.66 8.30
N GLU A 208 10.94 19.73 7.73
CA GLU A 208 12.38 19.89 7.52
C GLU A 208 12.66 21.13 6.65
N TRP A 209 11.97 21.25 5.51
CA TRP A 209 12.10 22.43 4.65
C TRP A 209 11.78 23.73 5.41
N ARG A 210 10.64 23.78 6.14
CA ARG A 210 10.25 24.94 6.97
C ARG A 210 11.31 25.33 7.98
N SER A 211 11.90 24.36 8.67
CA SER A 211 12.93 24.61 9.69
C SER A 211 14.24 25.17 9.14
N ARG A 212 14.48 25.03 7.83
CA ARG A 212 15.67 25.55 7.15
C ARG A 212 15.47 26.97 6.61
N ILE A 213 14.22 27.37 6.36
CA ILE A 213 13.90 28.68 5.77
C ILE A 213 13.40 29.72 6.78
N LEU A 214 12.88 29.27 7.93
CA LEU A 214 12.44 30.09 9.07
C LEU A 214 13.49 30.03 10.17
#